data_AF-W7TVV6-F1
#
_entry.id   AF-W7TVV6-F1
#
_cell.length_a   1.000
_cell.length_b   1.000
_cell.length_c   1.000
_cell.angle_alpha   90.00
_cell.angle_beta   90.00
_cell.angle_gamma   90.00
#
_symmetry.space_group_name_H-M   'P 1'
#
loop_
_entity.id
_entity.type
_entity.pdbx_description
1 polymer ?
#
loop_
_entity_poly.entity_id
_entity_poly.type
_entity_poly.pdbx_seq_one_letter_code
_entity_poly.pdbx_strand_id
1 'polypeptide(L)'
;MESFEDALLEWRGIVAGQMALLTDEDPLADGHALLLQLIAQGLRHGTRVVCLASSFPEAQYTSVLRRLGVEKGKLDGTSGAFRYVSLLPTYPSSASTQSLFSSLAAMMTSLEQDQSLPTMIVIDDISVVAGVYGMRAAVDFVQTCRGLLLRRHPSNAGVGRQAASLLVRALGKENDECANSLSVQNSTSINLLAYLLRNAHVHVEVCPLASGYSRDVHGLITVRHQEATHAELLNFKVGEGGIKCGRLSLSSAKVGINVAPT
;
A
#
# COMPACT_ATOMS: atom_id res chain seq x y z
N MET A 1 -8.27 -0.07 23.51
CA MET A 1 -7.82 0.11 22.13
C MET A 1 -7.56 1.58 21.94
N GLU A 2 -6.34 1.89 21.52
CA GLU A 2 -5.88 3.25 21.26
C GLU A 2 -6.15 3.57 19.79
N SER A 3 -5.88 4.82 19.37
CA SER A 3 -5.95 5.13 17.94
C SER A 3 -4.92 4.30 17.18
N PHE A 4 -5.15 4.03 15.89
CA PHE A 4 -4.16 3.34 15.06
C PHE A 4 -2.79 4.04 15.08
N GLU A 5 -2.79 5.37 15.17
CA GLU A 5 -1.59 6.21 15.23
C GLU A 5 -0.80 5.99 16.53
N ASP A 6 -1.49 5.86 17.66
CA ASP A 6 -0.88 5.61 18.97
C ASP A 6 -0.44 4.15 19.13
N ALA A 7 -1.24 3.19 18.63
CA ALA A 7 -0.90 1.77 18.75
C ALA A 7 0.39 1.41 17.98
N LEU A 8 0.69 2.18 16.94
CA LEU A 8 1.90 2.10 16.14
C LEU A 8 2.97 3.13 16.57
N LEU A 9 3.12 3.38 17.88
CA LEU A 9 4.17 4.23 18.47
C LEU A 9 5.61 3.97 17.93
N GLU A 10 5.88 2.81 17.31
CA GLU A 10 7.15 2.49 16.63
C GLU A 10 7.11 2.53 15.10
N TRP A 11 5.93 2.50 14.47
CA TRP A 11 5.84 2.74 13.04
C TRP A 11 6.03 4.24 12.79
N ARG A 12 7.29 4.61 12.54
CA ARG A 12 7.70 5.98 12.14
C ARG A 12 7.18 6.38 10.75
N GLY A 13 6.12 5.72 10.27
CA GLY A 13 5.65 5.75 8.90
C GLY A 13 6.62 5.07 7.94
N ILE A 14 6.23 5.06 6.66
CA ILE A 14 7.13 4.70 5.57
C ILE A 14 8.05 5.91 5.35
N VAL A 15 9.33 5.77 5.68
CA VAL A 15 10.26 6.89 5.50
C VAL A 15 10.70 7.04 4.06
N ALA A 16 11.38 8.15 3.79
CA ALA A 16 12.06 8.42 2.53
C ALA A 16 12.80 7.19 1.97
N GLY A 17 12.60 6.87 0.69
CA GLY A 17 13.29 5.79 0.01
C GLY A 17 12.80 4.39 0.37
N GLN A 18 11.87 4.25 1.32
CA GLN A 18 11.34 2.96 1.71
C GLN A 18 10.11 2.57 0.91
N MET A 19 9.94 1.25 0.81
CA MET A 19 8.76 0.58 0.28
C MET A 19 8.11 -0.17 1.43
N ALA A 20 6.82 0.06 1.67
CA ALA A 20 5.99 -0.80 2.49
C ALA A 20 5.06 -1.63 1.61
N LEU A 21 4.91 -2.90 1.98
CA LEU A 21 3.98 -3.84 1.38
C LEU A 21 2.85 -4.09 2.37
N LEU A 22 1.62 -3.87 1.93
CA LEU A 22 0.39 -4.23 2.62
C LEU A 22 -0.20 -5.46 1.94
N THR A 23 -0.38 -6.55 2.69
CA THR A 23 -1.02 -7.78 2.18
C THR A 23 -2.28 -8.10 2.94
N ASP A 24 -3.32 -8.46 2.21
CA ASP A 24 -4.59 -8.89 2.78
C ASP A 24 -4.77 -10.38 2.46
N GLU A 25 -4.84 -11.26 3.47
CA GLU A 25 -5.02 -12.70 3.24
C GLU A 25 -6.41 -13.05 2.67
N ASP A 26 -7.39 -12.19 2.94
CA ASP A 26 -8.79 -12.40 2.64
C ASP A 26 -9.45 -11.04 2.31
N PRO A 27 -10.33 -10.95 1.31
CA PRO A 27 -11.19 -9.78 1.12
C PRO A 27 -11.94 -9.31 2.39
N LEU A 28 -12.22 -10.22 3.32
CA LEU A 28 -12.85 -9.95 4.62
C LEU A 28 -11.89 -9.36 5.66
N ALA A 29 -10.58 -9.33 5.40
CA ALA A 29 -9.58 -8.81 6.32
C ALA A 29 -9.56 -7.27 6.42
N ASP A 30 -10.39 -6.55 5.66
CA ASP A 30 -10.49 -5.08 5.68
C ASP A 30 -9.16 -4.33 5.42
N GLY A 31 -8.17 -4.95 4.77
CA GLY A 31 -6.87 -4.29 4.58
C GLY A 31 -6.93 -3.06 3.66
N HIS A 32 -7.95 -2.93 2.82
CA HIS A 32 -8.24 -1.66 2.14
C HIS A 32 -8.56 -0.52 3.13
N ALA A 33 -9.29 -0.79 4.22
CA ALA A 33 -9.55 0.21 5.25
C ALA A 33 -8.24 0.68 5.90
N LEU A 34 -7.29 -0.25 6.07
CA LEU A 34 -5.96 0.08 6.56
C LEU A 34 -5.21 0.96 5.57
N LEU A 35 -5.18 0.60 4.29
CA LEU A 35 -4.59 1.44 3.24
C LEU A 35 -5.13 2.88 3.28
N LEU A 36 -6.45 3.06 3.35
CA LEU A 36 -7.08 4.37 3.39
C LEU A 36 -6.71 5.15 4.67
N GLN A 37 -6.57 4.46 5.81
CA GLN A 37 -6.06 5.06 7.04
C GLN A 37 -4.64 5.60 6.86
N LEU A 38 -3.75 4.85 6.19
CA LEU A 38 -2.37 5.27 5.92
C LEU A 38 -2.32 6.48 4.98
N ILE A 39 -3.15 6.48 3.94
CA ILE A 39 -3.29 7.62 3.01
C ILE A 39 -3.76 8.87 3.77
N ALA A 40 -4.81 8.74 4.59
CA ALA A 40 -5.37 9.84 5.35
C ALA A 40 -4.33 10.43 6.31
N GLN A 41 -3.57 9.57 7.00
CA GLN A 41 -2.48 9.98 7.87
C GLN A 41 -1.43 10.78 7.11
N GLY A 42 -0.96 10.27 5.96
CA GLY A 42 0.00 10.99 5.10
C GLY A 42 -0.49 12.39 4.73
N LEU A 43 -1.72 12.50 4.22
CA LEU A 43 -2.32 13.78 3.83
C LEU A 43 -2.45 14.75 5.01
N ARG A 44 -2.83 14.25 6.20
CA ARG A 44 -2.94 15.09 7.42
C ARG A 44 -1.58 15.63 7.86
N HIS A 45 -0.52 14.86 7.71
CA HIS A 45 0.86 15.29 8.01
C HIS A 45 1.54 16.10 6.89
N GLY A 46 0.81 16.49 5.85
CA GLY A 46 1.33 17.33 4.77
C GLY A 46 2.12 16.56 3.71
N THR A 47 2.02 15.23 3.69
CA THR A 47 2.55 14.40 2.60
C THR A 47 1.61 14.49 1.41
N ARG A 48 2.18 14.71 0.22
CA ARG A 48 1.46 14.57 -1.04
C ARG A 48 1.28 13.08 -1.34
N VAL A 49 0.08 12.67 -1.70
CA VAL A 49 -0.23 11.28 -2.05
C VAL A 49 -0.59 11.17 -3.52
N VAL A 50 0.08 10.26 -4.22
CA VAL A 50 -0.26 9.83 -5.58
C VAL A 50 -0.83 8.42 -5.47
N CYS A 51 -2.14 8.30 -5.66
CA CYS A 51 -2.85 7.04 -5.54
C CYS A 51 -3.12 6.44 -6.92
N LEU A 52 -2.38 5.37 -7.24
CA LEU A 52 -2.54 4.55 -8.43
C LEU A 52 -3.53 3.43 -8.07
N ALA A 53 -4.80 3.63 -8.38
CA ALA A 53 -5.91 2.87 -7.83
C ALA A 53 -6.69 2.07 -8.88
N SER A 54 -7.00 0.82 -8.58
CA SER A 54 -7.90 -0.09 -9.30
C SER A 54 -9.07 -0.58 -8.44
N SER A 55 -8.98 -0.54 -7.12
CA SER A 55 -10.01 -1.11 -6.23
C SER A 55 -11.34 -0.34 -6.29
N PHE A 56 -11.30 1.00 -6.32
CA PHE A 56 -12.50 1.84 -6.26
C PHE A 56 -12.34 3.13 -7.07
N PRO A 57 -13.45 3.74 -7.53
CA PRO A 57 -13.42 5.06 -8.15
C PRO A 57 -12.95 6.15 -7.18
N GLU A 58 -12.40 7.24 -7.72
CA GLU A 58 -11.92 8.41 -6.97
C GLU A 58 -12.95 8.98 -5.98
N ALA A 59 -14.24 9.02 -6.38
CA ALA A 59 -15.32 9.52 -5.54
C ALA A 59 -15.45 8.74 -4.21
N GLN A 60 -15.17 7.44 -4.22
CA GLN A 60 -15.21 6.61 -3.03
C GLN A 60 -14.01 6.88 -2.12
N TYR A 61 -12.80 6.97 -2.68
CA TYR A 61 -11.60 7.37 -1.95
C TYR A 61 -11.79 8.72 -1.25
N THR A 62 -12.19 9.75 -2.00
CA THR A 62 -12.39 11.10 -1.45
C THR A 62 -13.50 11.16 -0.41
N SER A 63 -14.53 10.32 -0.52
CA SER A 63 -15.58 10.19 0.49
C SER A 63 -15.04 9.62 1.80
N VAL A 64 -14.30 8.51 1.74
CA VAL A 64 -13.74 7.86 2.93
C VAL A 64 -12.64 8.73 3.56
N LEU A 65 -11.74 9.32 2.77
CA LEU A 65 -10.70 10.21 3.28
C LEU A 65 -11.28 11.43 4.02
N ARG A 66 -12.40 11.99 3.54
CA ARG A 66 -13.13 13.03 4.28
C ARG A 66 -13.67 12.53 5.62
N ARG A 67 -14.22 11.32 5.67
CA ARG A 67 -14.69 10.70 6.93
C ARG A 67 -13.54 10.46 7.91
N LEU A 68 -12.33 10.19 7.40
CA LEU A 68 -11.10 10.07 8.19
C LEU A 68 -10.48 11.43 8.58
N GLY A 69 -11.17 12.54 8.29
CA GLY A 69 -10.76 13.89 8.71
C GLY A 69 -9.75 14.56 7.79
N VAL A 70 -9.60 14.11 6.53
CA VAL A 70 -8.81 14.84 5.53
C VAL A 70 -9.61 16.05 5.03
N GLU A 71 -8.99 17.22 5.07
CA GLU A 71 -9.58 18.48 4.61
C GLU A 71 -9.94 18.44 3.12
N LYS A 72 -11.09 19.03 2.77
CA LYS A 72 -11.59 19.06 1.38
C LYS A 72 -10.58 19.66 0.40
N GLY A 73 -9.88 20.74 0.77
CA GLY A 73 -8.88 21.40 -0.08
C GLY A 73 -7.65 20.52 -0.40
N LYS A 74 -7.41 19.45 0.37
CA LYS A 74 -6.37 18.46 0.06
C LYS A 74 -6.82 17.44 -0.98
N LEU A 75 -8.14 17.28 -1.17
CA LEU A 75 -8.76 16.24 -2.00
C LEU A 75 -9.36 16.77 -3.30
N ASP A 76 -9.70 18.05 -3.39
CA ASP A 76 -10.33 18.67 -4.56
C ASP A 76 -9.34 19.05 -5.69
N GLY A 77 -8.09 18.59 -5.59
CA GLY A 77 -7.04 18.82 -6.58
C GLY A 77 -6.40 20.22 -6.53
N THR A 78 -6.98 21.18 -5.80
CA THR A 78 -6.52 22.58 -5.79
C THR A 78 -5.13 22.73 -5.16
N SER A 79 -4.85 22.00 -4.09
CA SER A 79 -3.53 21.96 -3.44
C SER A 79 -2.55 21.00 -4.11
N GLY A 80 -3.02 20.14 -5.02
CA GLY A 80 -2.25 19.03 -5.56
C GLY A 80 -1.79 18.00 -4.51
N ALA A 81 -2.32 18.04 -3.28
CA ALA A 81 -1.91 17.16 -2.19
C ALA A 81 -2.36 15.70 -2.41
N PHE A 82 -3.54 15.47 -2.98
CA PHE A 82 -3.99 14.15 -3.40
C PHE A 82 -4.17 14.11 -4.91
N ARG A 83 -3.54 13.13 -5.56
CA ARG A 83 -3.72 12.85 -7.00
C ARG A 83 -4.16 11.41 -7.18
N TYR A 84 -5.27 11.20 -7.86
CA TYR A 84 -5.79 9.89 -8.19
C TYR A 84 -5.46 9.52 -9.65
N VAL A 85 -5.08 8.27 -9.88
CA VAL A 85 -4.88 7.69 -11.21
C VAL A 85 -5.56 6.34 -11.25
N SER A 86 -6.49 6.18 -12.18
CA SER A 86 -7.11 4.87 -12.42
C SER A 86 -6.09 3.92 -13.06
N LEU A 87 -5.87 2.77 -12.43
CA LEU A 87 -5.19 1.61 -13.00
C LEU A 87 -6.14 0.69 -13.76
N LEU A 88 -7.45 0.86 -13.62
CA LEU A 88 -8.42 0.11 -14.41
C LEU A 88 -8.31 0.55 -15.87
N PRO A 89 -8.16 -0.39 -16.83
CA PRO A 89 -8.15 -0.05 -18.24
C PRO A 89 -9.52 0.54 -18.62
N THR A 90 -9.51 1.73 -19.22
CA THR A 90 -10.70 2.28 -19.86
C THR A 90 -11.02 1.38 -21.05
N TYR A 91 -12.04 0.55 -20.95
CA TYR A 91 -12.44 -0.35 -22.04
C TYR A 91 -13.03 0.46 -23.21
N PRO A 92 -12.80 0.10 -24.48
CA PRO A 92 -11.93 -0.96 -24.99
C PRO A 92 -10.59 -0.33 -25.42
N SER A 93 -9.67 -0.11 -24.49
CA SER A 93 -8.37 0.43 -24.89
C SER A 93 -7.43 -0.71 -25.26
N SER A 94 -6.95 -0.66 -26.50
CA SER A 94 -5.69 -1.25 -26.96
C SER A 94 -4.46 -0.67 -26.22
N ALA A 95 -4.66 -0.15 -25.01
CA ALA A 95 -3.66 0.53 -24.22
C ALA A 95 -2.60 -0.48 -23.81
N SER A 96 -1.44 -0.38 -24.45
CA SER A 96 -0.24 -1.07 -24.03
C SER A 96 0.17 -0.57 -22.64
N THR A 97 0.83 -1.43 -21.88
CA THR A 97 1.50 -1.08 -20.60
C THR A 97 2.29 0.22 -20.71
N GLN A 98 2.87 0.51 -21.88
CA GLN A 98 3.62 1.72 -22.16
C GLN A 98 2.85 3.01 -21.85
N SER A 99 1.53 3.06 -22.11
CA SER A 99 0.70 4.22 -21.80
C SER A 99 0.64 4.50 -20.29
N LEU A 100 0.47 3.45 -19.48
CA LEU A 100 0.48 3.53 -18.01
C LEU A 100 1.82 4.05 -17.50
N PHE A 101 2.93 3.48 -18.00
CA PHE A 101 4.28 3.92 -17.67
C PHE A 101 4.54 5.38 -18.07
N SER A 102 4.08 5.81 -19.25
CA SER A 102 4.22 7.18 -19.72
C SER A 102 3.40 8.17 -18.88
N SER A 103 2.17 7.82 -18.52
CA SER A 103 1.33 8.65 -17.63
C SER A 103 1.95 8.80 -16.25
N LEU A 104 2.49 7.72 -15.68
CA LEU A 104 3.23 7.77 -14.42
C LEU A 104 4.46 8.66 -14.55
N ALA A 105 5.27 8.48 -15.59
CA ALA A 105 6.46 9.30 -15.82
C ALA A 105 6.12 10.80 -15.93
N ALA A 106 5.09 11.16 -16.69
CA ALA A 106 4.64 12.55 -16.83
C ALA A 106 4.16 13.15 -15.50
N MET A 107 3.40 12.38 -14.72
CA MET A 107 2.96 12.79 -13.39
C MET A 107 4.14 13.02 -12.46
N MET A 108 5.12 12.12 -12.49
CA MET A 108 6.30 12.22 -11.63
C MET A 108 7.18 13.40 -12.00
N THR A 109 7.37 13.69 -13.29
CA THR A 109 8.04 14.93 -13.74
C THR A 109 7.34 16.18 -13.20
N SER A 110 6.01 16.20 -13.22
CA SER A 110 5.23 17.31 -12.62
C SER A 110 5.44 17.41 -11.10
N LEU A 111 5.56 16.29 -10.40
CA LEU A 111 5.78 16.24 -8.95
C LEU A 111 7.23 16.58 -8.55
N GLU A 112 8.19 16.36 -9.44
CA GLU A 112 9.59 16.76 -9.25
C GLU A 112 9.81 18.25 -9.45
N GLN A 113 9.00 18.89 -10.30
CA GLN A 113 9.02 20.35 -10.47
C GLN A 113 8.47 21.08 -9.23
N ASP A 114 7.50 20.45 -8.54
CA ASP A 114 6.90 20.99 -7.32
C ASP A 114 7.51 20.32 -6.07
N GLN A 115 8.66 20.86 -5.66
CA GLN A 115 9.46 20.40 -4.52
C GLN A 115 9.02 21.03 -3.21
N SER A 116 7.73 21.18 -2.94
CA SER A 116 7.26 21.78 -1.69
C SER A 116 7.02 20.75 -0.58
N LEU A 117 6.68 19.50 -0.91
CA LEU A 117 6.19 18.50 0.05
C LEU A 117 6.79 17.09 -0.20
N PRO A 118 6.93 16.25 0.85
CA PRO A 118 7.25 14.84 0.68
C PRO A 118 6.13 14.12 -0.08
N THR A 119 6.47 13.07 -0.83
CA THR A 119 5.51 12.36 -1.69
C THR A 119 5.39 10.88 -1.31
N MET A 120 4.18 10.38 -1.12
CA MET A 120 3.89 8.95 -1.01
C MET A 120 3.22 8.48 -2.29
N ILE A 121 3.82 7.50 -2.95
CA ILE A 121 3.20 6.79 -4.08
C ILE A 121 2.47 5.58 -3.50
N VAL A 122 1.21 5.41 -3.86
CA VAL A 122 0.37 4.31 -3.42
C VAL A 122 -0.07 3.51 -4.62
N ILE A 123 0.11 2.19 -4.58
CA ILE A 123 -0.39 1.24 -5.58
C ILE A 123 -1.48 0.39 -4.92
N ASP A 124 -2.72 0.51 -5.38
CA ASP A 124 -3.87 -0.26 -4.89
C ASP A 124 -4.74 -0.73 -6.04
N ASP A 125 -4.65 -1.93 -6.58
CA ASP A 125 -3.95 -3.12 -6.13
C ASP A 125 -3.03 -3.65 -7.26
N ILE A 126 -1.79 -3.97 -6.91
CA ILE A 126 -0.79 -4.47 -7.87
C ILE A 126 -1.21 -5.81 -8.51
N SER A 127 -2.04 -6.59 -7.83
CA SER A 127 -2.61 -7.83 -8.37
C SER A 127 -3.44 -7.58 -9.63
N VAL A 128 -4.08 -6.41 -9.75
CA VAL A 128 -4.84 -6.04 -10.96
C VAL A 128 -3.89 -5.79 -12.13
N VAL A 129 -2.77 -5.10 -11.90
CA VAL A 129 -1.74 -4.89 -12.92
C VAL A 129 -1.18 -6.24 -13.40
N ALA A 130 -0.94 -7.16 -12.47
CA ALA A 130 -0.47 -8.50 -12.77
C ALA A 130 -1.50 -9.31 -13.58
N GLY A 131 -2.78 -9.24 -13.22
CA GLY A 131 -3.86 -9.93 -13.94
C GLY A 131 -4.12 -9.40 -15.34
N VAL A 132 -3.99 -8.09 -15.56
CA VAL A 132 -4.27 -7.44 -16.86
C VAL A 132 -3.05 -7.49 -17.79
N TYR A 133 -1.85 -7.26 -17.26
CA TYR A 133 -0.64 -7.04 -18.06
C TYR A 133 0.45 -8.12 -17.87
N GLY A 134 0.24 -9.06 -16.96
CA GLY A 134 1.17 -10.14 -16.63
C GLY A 134 2.12 -9.80 -15.46
N MET A 135 2.61 -10.85 -14.80
CA MET A 135 3.49 -10.75 -13.61
C MET A 135 4.74 -9.90 -13.85
N ARG A 136 5.40 -10.08 -15.01
CA ARG A 136 6.60 -9.32 -15.35
C ARG A 136 6.31 -7.82 -15.45
N ALA A 137 5.19 -7.43 -16.06
CA ALA A 137 4.81 -6.03 -16.17
C ALA A 137 4.51 -5.42 -14.79
N ALA A 138 3.88 -6.17 -13.89
CA ALA A 138 3.66 -5.73 -12.50
C ALA A 138 4.98 -5.51 -11.74
N VAL A 139 5.95 -6.42 -11.89
CA VAL A 139 7.29 -6.24 -11.30
C VAL A 139 8.00 -5.02 -11.89
N ASP A 140 8.02 -4.87 -13.22
CA ASP A 140 8.62 -3.72 -13.89
C ASP A 140 7.94 -2.40 -13.46
N PHE A 141 6.63 -2.44 -13.22
CA PHE A 141 5.84 -1.32 -12.71
C PHE A 141 6.25 -0.89 -11.30
N VAL A 142 6.36 -1.85 -10.38
CA VAL A 142 6.84 -1.59 -9.01
C VAL A 142 8.29 -1.11 -9.03
N GLN A 143 9.15 -1.70 -9.85
CA GLN A 143 10.54 -1.27 -10.02
C GLN A 143 10.63 0.16 -10.55
N THR A 144 9.75 0.52 -11.49
CA THR A 144 9.70 1.88 -12.02
C THR A 144 9.29 2.86 -10.92
N CYS A 145 8.23 2.56 -10.16
CA CYS A 145 7.82 3.36 -9.00
C CYS A 145 8.96 3.50 -7.97
N ARG A 146 9.68 2.42 -7.70
CA ARG A 146 10.82 2.41 -6.78
C ARG A 146 12.01 3.21 -7.31
N GLY A 147 12.32 3.09 -8.60
CA GLY A 147 13.36 3.85 -9.27
C GLY A 147 13.13 5.35 -9.15
N LEU A 148 11.86 5.78 -9.12
CA LEU A 148 11.49 7.17 -8.88
C LEU A 148 11.73 7.64 -7.43
N LEU A 149 11.69 6.72 -6.45
CA LEU A 149 12.11 7.05 -5.08
C LEU A 149 13.60 7.38 -5.00
N LEU A 150 14.40 6.79 -5.90
CA LEU A 150 15.86 6.87 -5.92
C LEU A 150 16.38 7.93 -6.90
N ARG A 151 15.62 8.24 -7.96
CA ARG A 151 15.94 9.28 -8.96
C ARG A 151 15.57 10.66 -8.42
N ARG A 152 16.43 11.24 -7.57
CA ARG A 152 16.43 12.70 -7.35
C ARG A 152 17.86 13.27 -7.37
N HIS A 153 18.15 13.90 -8.51
CA HIS A 153 19.20 14.83 -8.97
C HIS A 153 20.67 14.72 -8.45
N PRO A 154 21.66 14.47 -9.35
CA PRO A 154 23.10 14.49 -9.01
C PRO A 154 23.74 15.89 -8.89
N SER A 155 22.99 17.00 -8.96
CA SER A 155 23.60 18.33 -9.17
C SER A 155 23.45 19.37 -8.06
N ASN A 156 22.85 19.07 -6.90
CA ASN A 156 22.84 20.01 -5.76
C ASN A 156 22.88 19.26 -4.42
N ALA A 157 24.07 18.92 -3.97
CA ALA A 157 24.35 18.20 -2.71
C ALA A 157 24.11 19.03 -1.43
N GLY A 158 23.25 20.05 -1.43
CA GLY A 158 23.23 21.06 -0.37
C GLY A 158 21.88 21.43 0.24
N VAL A 159 20.74 21.21 -0.42
CA VAL A 159 19.45 21.74 0.09
C VAL A 159 18.33 20.72 -0.13
N GLY A 160 17.81 20.17 0.98
CA GLY A 160 16.51 19.50 1.07
C GLY A 160 16.33 18.23 0.24
N ARG A 161 16.88 17.10 0.68
CA ARG A 161 16.48 15.78 0.17
C ARG A 161 14.99 15.57 0.45
N GLN A 162 14.13 15.68 -0.57
CA GLN A 162 12.72 15.37 -0.41
C GLN A 162 12.46 13.88 -0.55
N ALA A 163 11.99 13.34 0.56
CA ALA A 163 11.59 11.97 0.77
C ALA A 163 10.41 11.56 -0.11
N ALA A 164 10.59 10.55 -0.96
CA ALA A 164 9.47 9.82 -1.53
C ALA A 164 9.36 8.44 -0.86
N SER A 165 8.14 7.95 -0.60
CA SER A 165 7.90 6.59 -0.12
C SER A 165 6.94 5.84 -1.06
N LEU A 166 6.98 4.51 -1.03
CA LEU A 166 6.09 3.65 -1.81
C LEU A 166 5.29 2.75 -0.88
N LEU A 167 3.97 2.77 -1.03
CA LEU A 167 3.04 1.87 -0.36
C LEU A 167 2.37 1.01 -1.43
N VAL A 168 2.57 -0.30 -1.36
CA VAL A 168 2.00 -1.26 -2.32
C VAL A 168 1.01 -2.13 -1.58
N ARG A 169 -0.23 -2.21 -2.06
CA ARG A 169 -1.19 -3.23 -1.63
C ARG A 169 -1.19 -4.39 -2.63
N ALA A 170 -1.22 -5.60 -2.10
CA ALA A 170 -1.32 -6.86 -2.84
C ALA A 170 -2.26 -7.83 -2.10
N LEU A 171 -2.92 -8.72 -2.84
CA LEU A 171 -3.64 -9.85 -2.23
C LEU A 171 -2.63 -10.92 -1.78
N GLY A 172 -2.72 -11.37 -0.53
CA GLY A 172 -1.79 -12.31 0.08
C GLY A 172 -1.92 -13.75 -0.42
N LYS A 173 -3.08 -14.10 -0.98
CA LYS A 173 -3.27 -15.37 -1.69
C LYS A 173 -3.12 -15.14 -3.19
N GLU A 174 -2.03 -15.61 -3.77
CA GLU A 174 -1.98 -15.85 -5.21
C GLU A 174 -3.03 -16.92 -5.49
N ASN A 175 -4.14 -16.55 -6.15
CA ASN A 175 -5.05 -17.56 -6.68
C ASN A 175 -4.28 -18.37 -7.71
N ASP A 176 -3.83 -19.57 -7.34
CA ASP A 176 -3.23 -20.58 -8.23
C ASP A 176 -4.13 -20.85 -9.46
N GLU A 177 -5.41 -20.48 -9.42
CA GLU A 177 -6.36 -20.63 -10.52
C GLU A 177 -6.07 -19.73 -11.73
N CYS A 178 -5.43 -18.57 -11.56
CA CYS A 178 -5.01 -17.74 -12.70
C CYS A 178 -3.76 -18.27 -13.40
N ALA A 179 -2.99 -19.17 -12.78
CA ALA A 179 -1.82 -19.77 -13.40
C ALA A 179 -2.16 -20.88 -14.41
N ASN A 180 -3.39 -21.43 -14.37
CA ASN A 180 -3.73 -22.63 -15.12
C ASN A 180 -4.50 -22.40 -16.43
N SER A 181 -4.99 -21.20 -16.73
CA SER A 181 -5.85 -20.99 -17.90
C SER A 181 -5.17 -20.37 -19.13
N LEU A 182 -3.96 -19.80 -19.02
CA LEU A 182 -3.28 -19.18 -20.16
C LEU A 182 -1.74 -19.21 -20.04
N SER A 183 -1.10 -20.33 -20.36
CA SER A 183 0.07 -20.43 -21.26
C SER A 183 1.00 -21.60 -20.94
N VAL A 184 1.13 -22.47 -21.93
CA VAL A 184 2.33 -23.27 -22.19
C VAL A 184 3.45 -22.29 -22.61
N GLN A 185 4.66 -22.55 -22.11
CA GLN A 185 6.00 -22.12 -22.58
C GLN A 185 6.82 -21.15 -21.70
N ASN A 186 7.83 -21.75 -21.06
CA ASN A 186 9.16 -21.24 -20.71
C ASN A 186 9.34 -20.13 -19.66
N SER A 187 10.44 -20.28 -18.90
CA SER A 187 11.13 -19.34 -17.99
C SER A 187 10.53 -19.10 -16.59
N THR A 188 11.33 -19.41 -15.55
CA THR A 188 11.23 -18.98 -14.14
C THR A 188 9.95 -18.23 -13.76
N SER A 189 8.98 -18.93 -13.19
CA SER A 189 7.75 -18.32 -12.68
C SER A 189 8.10 -17.20 -11.70
N ILE A 190 7.84 -15.95 -12.11
CA ILE A 190 8.01 -14.79 -11.23
C ILE A 190 6.84 -14.84 -10.23
N ASN A 191 7.14 -15.24 -9.00
CA ASN A 191 6.21 -15.10 -7.89
C ASN A 191 6.21 -13.62 -7.45
N LEU A 192 5.11 -12.92 -7.69
CA LEU A 192 5.02 -11.47 -7.46
C LEU A 192 5.09 -11.17 -5.97
N LEU A 193 4.38 -11.94 -5.14
CA LEU A 193 4.38 -11.73 -3.70
C LEU A 193 5.78 -11.90 -3.10
N ALA A 194 6.50 -12.95 -3.48
CA ALA A 194 7.88 -13.19 -3.05
C ALA A 194 8.82 -12.07 -3.50
N TYR A 195 8.64 -11.55 -4.72
CA TYR A 195 9.38 -10.38 -5.19
C TYR A 195 9.08 -9.14 -4.32
N LEU A 196 7.82 -8.87 -4.03
CA LEU A 196 7.39 -7.72 -3.22
C LEU A 196 7.93 -7.83 -1.79
N LEU A 197 7.80 -8.99 -1.14
CA LEU A 197 8.29 -9.25 0.21
C LEU A 197 9.80 -9.04 0.33
N ARG A 198 10.58 -9.56 -0.63
CA ARG A 198 12.04 -9.39 -0.64
C ARG A 198 12.48 -7.93 -0.76
N ASN A 199 11.64 -7.09 -1.37
CA ASN A 199 11.94 -5.70 -1.66
C ASN A 199 11.29 -4.72 -0.67
N ALA A 200 10.33 -5.15 0.13
CA ALA A 200 9.68 -4.33 1.13
C ALA A 200 10.58 -4.14 2.36
N HIS A 201 10.67 -2.89 2.83
CA HIS A 201 11.35 -2.56 4.08
C HIS A 201 10.42 -2.78 5.27
N VAL A 202 9.11 -2.62 5.05
CA VAL A 202 8.05 -2.88 6.02
C VAL A 202 7.01 -3.75 5.35
N HIS A 203 6.65 -4.87 5.97
CA HIS A 203 5.54 -5.71 5.57
C HIS A 203 4.45 -5.60 6.62
N VAL A 204 3.26 -5.18 6.19
CA VAL A 204 2.05 -5.10 6.99
C VAL A 204 1.09 -6.15 6.45
N GLU A 205 0.75 -7.12 7.28
CA GLU A 205 -0.13 -8.22 6.92
C GLU A 205 -1.43 -8.08 7.72
N VAL A 206 -2.56 -8.12 7.01
CA VAL A 206 -3.89 -8.01 7.62
C VAL A 206 -4.61 -9.35 7.47
N CYS A 207 -4.95 -9.95 8.60
CA CYS A 207 -5.59 -11.25 8.70
C CYS A 207 -6.95 -11.10 9.38
N PRO A 208 -7.99 -11.84 8.93
CA PRO A 208 -9.21 -11.97 9.71
C PRO A 208 -8.94 -12.74 11.01
N LEU A 209 -9.86 -12.68 11.96
CA LEU A 209 -9.79 -13.54 13.13
C LEU A 209 -10.00 -15.02 12.73
N ALA A 210 -9.11 -15.90 13.18
CA ALA A 210 -9.25 -17.34 12.97
C ALA A 210 -10.54 -17.93 13.59
N SER A 211 -11.08 -17.28 14.62
CA SER A 211 -12.36 -17.66 15.25
C SER A 211 -13.59 -17.19 14.47
N GLY A 212 -13.42 -16.47 13.36
CA GLY A 212 -14.50 -15.82 12.63
C GLY A 212 -14.82 -14.42 13.16
N TYR A 213 -15.99 -13.91 12.79
CA TYR A 213 -16.38 -12.51 13.04
C TYR A 213 -16.54 -12.18 14.53
N SER A 214 -16.05 -11.00 14.94
CA SER A 214 -16.29 -10.42 16.24
C SER A 214 -16.67 -8.94 16.12
N ARG A 215 -17.58 -8.48 16.98
CA ARG A 215 -18.04 -7.08 17.04
C ARG A 215 -16.96 -6.12 17.55
N ASP A 216 -16.02 -6.65 18.33
CA ASP A 216 -15.03 -5.85 19.03
C ASP A 216 -13.62 -5.94 18.45
N VAL A 217 -13.32 -7.00 17.71
CA VAL A 217 -12.06 -7.17 17.00
C VAL A 217 -12.39 -7.72 15.62
N HIS A 218 -11.96 -7.04 14.56
CA HIS A 218 -12.24 -7.47 13.20
C HIS A 218 -11.14 -8.39 12.66
N GLY A 219 -9.91 -8.24 13.16
CA GLY A 219 -8.79 -9.07 12.74
C GLY A 219 -7.49 -8.73 13.48
N LEU A 220 -6.41 -9.19 12.88
CA LEU A 220 -5.05 -8.96 13.31
C LEU A 220 -4.27 -8.19 12.25
N ILE A 221 -3.40 -7.29 12.69
CA ILE A 221 -2.38 -6.66 11.87
C ILE A 221 -1.04 -7.14 12.39
N THR A 222 -0.24 -7.73 11.50
CA THR A 222 1.15 -8.07 11.77
C THR A 222 2.04 -7.08 11.05
N VAL A 223 2.94 -6.41 11.77
CA VAL A 223 3.93 -5.50 11.19
C VAL A 223 5.31 -6.11 11.34
N ARG A 224 6.01 -6.31 10.22
CA ARG A 224 7.38 -6.83 10.16
C ARG A 224 8.27 -5.79 9.48
N HIS A 225 9.36 -5.42 10.13
CA HIS A 225 10.42 -4.63 9.50
C HIS A 225 11.50 -5.57 8.98
N GLN A 226 12.03 -5.32 7.79
CA GLN A 226 13.04 -6.18 7.15
C GLN A 226 14.29 -6.38 8.02
N GLU A 227 14.66 -5.36 8.80
CA GLU A 227 15.83 -5.37 9.68
C GLU A 227 15.51 -5.81 11.12
N ALA A 228 14.23 -5.99 11.46
CA ALA A 228 13.82 -6.36 12.81
C ALA A 228 13.72 -7.88 12.98
N THR A 229 14.13 -8.36 14.15
CA THR A 229 14.00 -9.76 14.54
C THR A 229 12.60 -10.12 15.05
N HIS A 230 11.77 -9.13 15.33
CA HIS A 230 10.44 -9.30 15.92
C HIS A 230 9.36 -8.66 15.06
N ALA A 231 8.20 -9.31 15.02
CA ALA A 231 6.98 -8.78 14.44
C ALA A 231 6.13 -8.14 15.54
N GLU A 232 5.53 -6.99 15.26
CA GLU A 232 4.48 -6.44 16.11
C GLU A 232 3.15 -7.06 15.72
N LEU A 233 2.39 -7.51 16.72
CA LEU A 233 1.06 -8.08 16.52
C LEU A 233 0.00 -7.20 17.20
N LEU A 234 -0.95 -6.72 16.40
CA LEU A 234 -2.02 -5.84 16.83
C LEU A 234 -3.36 -6.51 16.58
N ASN A 235 -4.29 -6.39 17.52
CA ASN A 235 -5.69 -6.53 17.18
C ASN A 235 -6.19 -5.21 16.60
N PHE A 236 -7.17 -5.26 15.69
CA PHE A 236 -7.76 -4.05 15.15
C PHE A 236 -9.28 -4.12 15.09
N LYS A 237 -9.89 -2.94 15.11
CA LYS A 237 -11.32 -2.71 14.92
C LYS A 237 -11.51 -1.54 13.96
N VAL A 238 -12.33 -1.74 12.94
CA VAL A 238 -12.78 -0.67 12.04
C VAL A 238 -14.02 -0.02 12.63
N GLY A 239 -14.00 1.31 12.79
CA GLY A 239 -15.14 2.09 13.27
C GLY A 239 -15.41 3.30 12.37
N GLU A 240 -16.39 4.11 12.77
CA GLU A 240 -16.80 5.29 11.98
C GLU A 240 -15.68 6.32 11.78
N GLY A 241 -14.75 6.41 12.74
CA GLY A 241 -13.59 7.32 12.72
C GLY A 241 -12.29 6.69 12.23
N GLY A 242 -12.35 5.51 11.59
CA GLY A 242 -11.17 4.79 11.09
C GLY A 242 -10.80 3.58 11.94
N ILE A 243 -9.52 3.19 11.89
CA ILE A 243 -9.02 2.00 12.56
C ILE A 243 -8.56 2.32 13.99
N LYS A 244 -8.91 1.44 14.93
CA LYS A 244 -8.36 1.41 16.28
C LYS A 244 -7.59 0.11 16.48
N CYS A 245 -6.48 0.19 17.19
CA CYS A 245 -5.62 -0.96 17.43
C CYS A 245 -5.33 -1.17 18.92
N GLY A 246 -4.94 -2.40 19.26
CA GLY A 246 -4.42 -2.75 20.56
C GLY A 246 -3.26 -3.74 20.42
N ARG A 247 -2.14 -3.43 21.07
CA ARG A 247 -0.97 -4.32 21.09
C ARG A 247 -1.30 -5.61 21.84
N LEU A 248 -0.98 -6.75 21.24
CA LEU A 248 -1.02 -8.03 21.92
C LEU A 248 0.32 -8.25 22.61
N SER A 249 0.35 -8.17 23.95
CA SER A 249 1.55 -8.54 24.70
C SER A 249 1.76 -10.05 24.60
N LEU A 250 2.92 -10.46 24.08
CA LEU A 250 3.34 -11.87 24.01
C LEU A 250 3.36 -12.56 25.39
N SER A 251 3.41 -11.80 26.50
CA SER A 251 3.32 -12.36 27.86
C SER A 251 1.92 -12.86 28.25
N SER A 252 0.90 -12.59 27.42
CA SER A 252 -0.51 -12.91 27.70
C SER A 252 -1.07 -13.99 26.79
N ALA A 253 -0.26 -14.54 25.88
CA ALA A 253 -0.65 -15.59 24.94
C ALA A 253 -0.71 -16.97 25.62
N LYS A 254 -1.60 -17.11 26.62
CA LYS A 254 -2.28 -18.38 26.93
C LYS A 254 -3.62 -18.48 26.18
N VAL A 255 -3.74 -17.77 25.07
CA VAL A 255 -4.80 -18.00 24.09
C VAL A 255 -4.16 -18.78 22.97
N GLY A 256 -4.65 -20.00 22.72
CA GLY A 256 -4.07 -20.98 21.80
C GLY A 256 -4.06 -20.50 20.35
N ILE A 257 -3.13 -19.62 20.01
CA ILE A 257 -2.80 -19.27 18.64
C ILE A 257 -1.69 -20.23 18.22
N ASN A 258 -2.10 -21.34 17.60
CA ASN A 258 -1.17 -22.16 16.82
C ASN A 258 -0.81 -21.38 15.56
N VAL A 259 0.27 -20.59 15.63
CA VAL A 259 0.94 -20.13 14.42
C VAL A 259 1.75 -21.32 13.92
N ALA A 260 1.30 -21.95 12.83
CA ALA A 260 2.10 -22.95 12.14
C ALA A 260 3.34 -22.28 11.53
N PRO A 261 4.54 -22.87 11.65
CA PRO A 261 5.70 -22.38 10.92
C PRO A 261 5.54 -22.76 9.44
N THR A 262 5.52 -21.76 8.57
CA THR A 262 5.73 -21.90 7.11
C THR A 262 7.10 -21.36 6.76
#